data_AF-A0A1F5LHL4-F1
#
_entry.id   AF-A0A1F5LHL4-F1
#
_cell.length_a   1.000
_cell.length_b   1.000
_cell.length_c   1.000
_cell.angle_alpha   90.00
_cell.angle_beta   90.00
_cell.angle_gamma   90.00
#
_symmetry.space_group_name_H-M   'P 1'
#
loop_
_entity.id
_entity.type
_entity.pdbx_description
1 polymer ?
#
loop_
_entity_poly.entity_id
_entity_poly.type
_entity_poly.pdbx_seq_one_letter_code
_entity_poly.pdbx_strand_id
1 'polypeptide(L)'
;MGWGGASSLSSVVGIFFFTGPLLLLLSTIFEWIIGNFFNMMLCGFFCVFWSSLGILQLPTADIASSYSPTGNALDGALTADYNAGIALYISVLGFAVFTIFLVTLRTNAVLAVLFVNATAGLFTLSASYWRASVGHLPTALHLKHVRTAYVFVYRQLIIYF
;
A
#
# COMPACT_ATOMS: atom_id res chain seq x y z
N MET A 1 8.23 4.82 10.06
CA MET A 1 8.48 5.42 11.39
C MET A 1 9.94 5.88 11.55
N GLY A 2 10.83 5.61 10.58
CA GLY A 2 12.23 6.02 10.65
C GLY A 2 13.06 5.17 11.62
N TRP A 3 12.56 4.01 12.04
CA TRP A 3 13.23 3.15 13.01
C TRP A 3 14.34 2.33 12.33
N GLY A 4 15.43 2.11 13.06
CA GLY A 4 16.50 1.20 12.68
C GLY A 4 17.34 1.62 11.47
N GLY A 5 17.28 2.89 11.04
CA GLY A 5 18.09 3.40 9.92
C GLY A 5 17.70 2.82 8.55
N ALA A 6 16.53 2.18 8.44
CA ALA A 6 16.07 1.60 7.18
C ALA A 6 15.82 2.68 6.12
N SER A 7 16.56 2.62 5.02
CA SER A 7 16.52 3.60 3.93
C SER A 7 15.99 3.05 2.61
N SER A 8 15.87 1.73 2.47
CA SER A 8 15.38 1.07 1.25
C SER A 8 14.33 0.00 1.57
N LEU A 9 13.39 -0.17 0.65
CA LEU A 9 12.39 -1.24 0.66
C LEU A 9 12.90 -2.53 -0.02
N SER A 10 14.06 -2.49 -0.69
CA SER A 10 14.60 -3.65 -1.42
C SER A 10 14.82 -4.88 -0.54
N SER A 11 15.16 -4.68 0.74
CA SER A 11 15.35 -5.77 1.71
C SER A 11 14.05 -6.53 2.05
N VAL A 12 12.89 -5.91 1.82
CA VAL A 12 11.58 -6.46 2.18
C VAL A 12 10.73 -6.83 0.96
N VAL A 13 11.26 -6.72 -0.26
CA VAL A 13 10.52 -6.99 -1.51
C VAL A 13 9.90 -8.39 -1.52
N GLY A 14 10.59 -9.41 -1.01
CA GLY A 14 10.04 -10.77 -0.93
C GLY A 14 8.74 -10.88 -0.12
N ILE A 15 8.56 -10.03 0.90
CA ILE A 15 7.36 -10.01 1.74
C ILE A 15 6.13 -9.59 0.93
N PHE A 16 6.33 -8.72 -0.08
CA PHE A 16 5.28 -8.27 -0.99
C PHE A 16 4.81 -9.34 -1.98
N PHE A 17 5.37 -10.55 -1.98
CA PHE A 17 4.94 -11.67 -2.84
C PHE A 17 4.51 -12.90 -2.03
N PHE A 18 5.22 -13.21 -0.94
CA PHE A 18 4.98 -14.43 -0.18
C PHE A 18 4.11 -14.20 1.05
N THR A 19 4.62 -13.48 2.06
CA THR A 19 3.96 -13.38 3.38
C THR A 19 2.58 -12.70 3.30
N GLY A 20 2.39 -11.77 2.37
CA GLY A 20 1.08 -11.15 2.12
C GLY A 20 0.28 -11.87 1.03
N PRO A 21 0.64 -11.69 -0.27
CA PRO A 21 -0.25 -12.09 -1.36
C PRO A 21 -0.48 -13.58 -1.54
N LEU A 22 0.54 -14.43 -1.38
CA LEU A 22 0.37 -15.86 -1.63
C LEU A 22 -0.71 -16.46 -0.74
N LEU A 23 -0.69 -16.09 0.55
CA LEU A 23 -1.72 -16.52 1.50
C LEU A 23 -3.07 -15.90 1.19
N LEU A 24 -3.12 -14.61 0.84
CA LEU A 24 -4.36 -13.94 0.45
C LEU A 24 -4.99 -14.55 -0.80
N LEU A 25 -4.18 -14.97 -1.78
CA LEU A 25 -4.65 -15.66 -2.99
C LEU A 25 -5.30 -17.01 -2.66
N LEU A 26 -4.65 -17.79 -1.79
CA LEU A 26 -5.22 -19.06 -1.32
C LEU A 26 -6.53 -18.81 -0.53
N SER A 27 -6.56 -17.79 0.33
CA SER A 27 -7.78 -17.38 1.03
C SER A 27 -8.89 -17.00 0.05
N THR A 28 -8.60 -16.27 -1.03
CA THR A 28 -9.57 -15.98 -2.08
C THR A 28 -10.17 -17.25 -2.67
N ILE A 29 -9.34 -18.25 -2.99
CA ILE A 29 -9.81 -19.52 -3.56
C ILE A 29 -10.71 -20.29 -2.58
N PHE A 30 -10.32 -20.37 -1.31
CA PHE A 30 -11.10 -21.11 -0.31
C PHE A 30 -12.42 -20.42 0.06
N GLU A 31 -12.41 -19.10 0.21
CA GLU A 31 -13.63 -18.33 0.48
C GLU A 31 -14.61 -18.40 -0.70
N TRP A 32 -14.09 -18.46 -1.94
CA TRP A 32 -14.91 -18.71 -3.12
C TRP A 32 -15.61 -20.07 -3.07
N ILE A 33 -14.87 -21.14 -2.74
CA ILE A 33 -15.42 -22.50 -2.64
C ILE A 33 -16.52 -22.59 -1.57
N ILE A 34 -16.34 -21.90 -0.43
CA ILE A 34 -17.32 -21.89 0.67
C ILE A 34 -18.51 -20.94 0.37
N GLY A 35 -18.39 -20.07 -0.64
CA GLY A 35 -19.45 -19.14 -1.06
C GLY A 35 -19.47 -17.81 -0.29
N ASN A 36 -18.41 -17.47 0.44
CA ASN A 36 -18.30 -16.20 1.16
C ASN A 36 -17.65 -15.12 0.27
N PHE A 37 -18.48 -14.54 -0.60
CA PHE A 37 -18.04 -13.60 -1.63
C PHE A 37 -17.45 -12.30 -1.08
N PHE A 38 -17.88 -11.85 0.11
CA PHE A 38 -17.33 -10.64 0.72
C PHE A 38 -15.86 -10.83 1.09
N ASN A 39 -15.54 -11.86 1.87
CA ASN A 39 -14.15 -12.15 2.24
C ASN A 39 -13.29 -12.56 1.04
N MET A 40 -13.86 -13.31 0.09
CA MET A 40 -13.21 -13.64 -1.18
C MET A 40 -12.73 -12.36 -1.89
N MET A 41 -13.61 -11.37 -2.05
CA MET A 41 -13.30 -10.11 -2.71
C MET A 41 -12.23 -9.31 -1.95
N LEU A 42 -12.32 -9.25 -0.62
CA LEU A 42 -11.32 -8.55 0.21
C LEU A 42 -9.93 -9.18 0.06
N CYS A 43 -9.83 -10.50 0.20
CA CYS A 43 -8.56 -11.21 0.08
C CYS A 43 -7.95 -11.01 -1.31
N GLY A 44 -8.76 -11.10 -2.36
CA GLY A 44 -8.30 -10.97 -3.74
C GLY A 44 -7.81 -9.55 -4.04
N PHE A 45 -8.57 -8.55 -3.58
CA PHE A 45 -8.20 -7.14 -3.71
C PHE A 45 -6.85 -6.84 -3.03
N PHE A 46 -6.67 -7.28 -1.78
CA PHE A 46 -5.42 -7.04 -1.06
C PHE A 46 -4.25 -7.85 -1.62
N CYS A 47 -4.48 -9.05 -2.16
CA CYS A 47 -3.46 -9.82 -2.85
C CYS A 47 -2.84 -9.03 -4.02
N VAL A 48 -3.69 -8.47 -4.89
CA VAL A 48 -3.24 -7.68 -6.04
C VAL A 48 -2.56 -6.39 -5.58
N PHE A 49 -3.09 -5.72 -4.57
CA PHE A 49 -2.49 -4.52 -3.97
C PHE A 49 -1.05 -4.76 -3.50
N TRP A 50 -0.82 -5.78 -2.67
CA TRP A 50 0.52 -6.07 -2.14
C TRP A 50 1.49 -6.48 -3.25
N SER A 51 1.03 -7.30 -4.20
CA SER A 51 1.85 -7.75 -5.32
C SER A 51 2.28 -6.61 -6.24
N SER A 52 1.37 -5.68 -6.55
CA SER A 52 1.68 -4.52 -7.40
C SER A 52 2.63 -3.53 -6.72
N LEU A 53 2.53 -3.33 -5.41
CA LEU A 53 3.56 -2.60 -4.65
C LEU A 53 4.91 -3.32 -4.66
N GLY A 54 4.94 -4.65 -4.64
CA GLY A 54 6.16 -5.44 -4.75
C GLY A 54 6.87 -5.21 -6.08
N ILE A 55 6.13 -5.21 -7.19
CA ILE A 55 6.68 -4.94 -8.53
C ILE A 55 7.28 -3.53 -8.62
N LEU A 56 6.63 -2.51 -8.04
CA LEU A 56 7.17 -1.15 -8.00
C LEU A 56 8.52 -1.03 -7.27
N GLN A 57 8.81 -1.97 -6.36
CA GLN A 57 10.01 -1.96 -5.53
C GLN A 57 11.08 -2.93 -6.01
N LEU A 58 10.75 -3.79 -6.97
CA LEU A 58 11.65 -4.80 -7.51
C LEU A 58 12.68 -4.11 -8.43
N PRO A 59 13.98 -4.13 -8.09
CA PRO A 59 14.98 -3.42 -8.89
C PRO A 59 15.05 -3.90 -10.34
N THR A 60 14.79 -5.19 -10.58
CA THR A 60 14.80 -5.79 -11.92
C THR A 60 13.62 -5.39 -12.80
N ALA A 61 12.54 -4.83 -12.23
CA ALA A 61 11.42 -4.32 -13.00
C ALA A 61 11.75 -2.99 -13.68
N ASP A 62 12.81 -2.30 -13.21
CA ASP A 62 13.39 -1.10 -13.81
C ASP A 62 12.38 0.04 -14.07
N ILE A 63 11.29 0.07 -13.31
CA ILE A 63 10.20 1.05 -13.48
C ILE A 63 10.69 2.45 -13.13
N ALA A 64 11.51 2.61 -12.09
CA ALA A 64 12.00 3.94 -11.71
C ALA A 64 13.02 4.48 -12.72
N SER A 65 13.90 3.64 -13.27
CA SER A 65 14.92 4.08 -14.24
C SER A 65 14.29 4.57 -15.54
N SER A 66 13.13 4.04 -15.95
CA SER A 66 12.47 4.44 -17.19
C SER A 66 11.97 5.89 -17.17
N TYR A 67 11.87 6.51 -15.99
CA TYR A 67 11.56 7.93 -15.81
C TYR A 67 12.81 8.80 -15.69
N SER A 68 14.01 8.22 -15.79
CA SER A 68 15.28 8.91 -15.72
C SER A 68 15.85 9.18 -17.11
N PRO A 69 16.30 10.41 -17.42
CA PRO A 69 17.01 10.71 -18.66
C PRO A 69 18.32 9.94 -18.82
N THR A 70 18.93 9.48 -17.71
CA THR A 70 20.23 8.81 -17.66
C THR A 70 20.10 7.31 -17.39
N GLY A 71 18.89 6.79 -17.20
CA GLY A 71 18.65 5.41 -16.76
C GLY A 71 18.98 5.15 -15.29
N ASN A 72 19.30 6.18 -14.50
CA ASN A 72 19.50 6.02 -13.06
C ASN A 72 18.16 5.97 -12.31
N ALA A 73 17.88 4.85 -11.64
CA ALA A 73 16.64 4.65 -10.88
C ALA A 73 16.40 5.68 -9.76
N LEU A 74 17.46 6.20 -9.13
CA LEU A 74 17.32 7.24 -8.09
C LEU A 74 16.81 8.55 -8.68
N ASP A 75 17.34 8.95 -9.84
CA ASP A 75 16.92 10.18 -10.52
C ASP A 75 15.48 10.07 -10.99
N GLY A 76 15.12 8.93 -11.58
CA GLY A 76 13.75 8.69 -12.05
C GLY A 76 12.72 8.57 -10.91
N ALA A 77 13.12 8.06 -9.75
CA ALA A 77 12.26 8.04 -8.55
C ALA A 77 11.97 9.45 -7.99
N LEU A 78 12.77 10.46 -8.34
CA LEU A 78 12.56 11.85 -7.97
C LEU A 78 11.73 12.63 -9.00
N THR A 79 11.54 12.08 -10.20
CA THR A 79 10.76 12.73 -11.27
C THR A 79 9.30 12.94 -10.84
N ALA A 80 8.73 14.06 -11.26
CA ALA A 80 7.34 14.42 -10.97
C ALA A 80 6.36 13.36 -11.49
N ASP A 81 6.56 12.88 -12.72
CA ASP A 81 5.68 11.93 -13.39
C ASP A 81 5.63 10.57 -12.68
N TYR A 82 6.77 10.06 -12.23
CA TYR A 82 6.85 8.80 -11.46
C TYR A 82 6.03 8.92 -10.17
N ASN A 83 6.26 9.99 -9.40
CA ASN A 83 5.59 10.20 -8.13
C ASN A 83 4.08 10.49 -8.31
N ALA A 84 3.69 11.26 -9.33
CA ALA A 84 2.29 11.55 -9.64
C ALA A 84 1.53 10.29 -10.06
N GLY A 85 2.14 9.42 -10.88
CA GLY A 85 1.57 8.14 -11.28
C GLY A 85 1.28 7.23 -10.09
N ILE A 86 2.25 7.09 -9.18
CA ILE A 86 2.06 6.33 -7.94
C ILE A 86 1.00 6.98 -7.05
N ALA A 87 0.99 8.31 -6.93
CA ALA A 87 0.02 9.02 -6.12
C ALA A 87 -1.42 8.76 -6.60
N LEU A 88 -1.66 8.79 -7.91
CA LEU A 88 -2.96 8.47 -8.52
C LEU A 88 -3.37 7.02 -8.26
N TYR A 89 -2.47 6.07 -8.51
CA TYR A 89 -2.73 4.66 -8.26
C TYR A 89 -3.16 4.41 -6.79
N ILE A 90 -2.43 4.98 -5.83
CA ILE A 90 -2.74 4.83 -4.39
C ILE A 90 -4.02 5.60 -4.01
N SER A 91 -4.31 6.73 -4.65
CA SER A 91 -5.57 7.47 -4.44
C SER A 91 -6.79 6.62 -4.82
N VAL A 92 -6.78 6.01 -6.02
CA VAL A 92 -7.87 5.17 -6.51
C VAL A 92 -8.07 3.95 -5.60
N LEU A 93 -6.98 3.33 -5.15
CA LEU A 93 -7.05 2.27 -4.16
C LEU A 93 -7.60 2.74 -2.81
N GLY A 94 -7.22 3.92 -2.35
CA GLY A 94 -7.76 4.54 -1.15
C GLY A 94 -9.29 4.69 -1.22
N PHE A 95 -9.82 5.08 -2.39
CA PHE A 95 -11.27 5.10 -2.63
C PHE A 95 -11.91 3.72 -2.58
N ALA A 96 -11.31 2.70 -3.18
CA ALA A 96 -11.83 1.33 -3.11
C ALA A 96 -11.86 0.79 -1.67
N VAL A 97 -10.83 1.07 -0.86
CA VAL A 97 -10.81 0.69 0.56
C VAL A 97 -11.81 1.51 1.38
N PHE A 98 -12.04 2.78 1.02
CA PHE A 98 -13.07 3.61 1.64
C PHE A 98 -14.49 3.09 1.39
N THR A 99 -14.81 2.61 0.18
CA THR A 99 -16.14 2.00 -0.06
C THR A 99 -16.32 0.72 0.74
N ILE A 100 -15.27 -0.10 0.88
CA ILE A 100 -15.28 -1.28 1.75
C ILE A 100 -15.51 -0.86 3.22
N PHE A 101 -14.82 0.17 3.70
CA PHE A 101 -15.04 0.72 5.04
C PHE A 101 -16.53 1.01 5.30
N LEU A 102 -17.20 1.72 4.38
CA LEU A 102 -18.61 2.07 4.52
C LEU A 102 -19.52 0.84 4.64
N VAL A 103 -19.21 -0.23 3.91
CA VAL A 103 -19.95 -1.51 4.01
C VAL A 103 -19.71 -2.19 5.36
N THR A 104 -18.47 -2.14 5.87
CA THR A 104 -18.09 -2.80 7.14
C THR A 104 -18.67 -2.17 8.40
N LEU A 105 -19.13 -0.91 8.33
CA LEU A 105 -19.76 -0.19 9.45
C LEU A 105 -20.96 -0.95 10.04
N ARG A 106 -21.67 -1.72 9.22
CA ARG A 106 -22.86 -2.47 9.65
C ARG A 106 -22.54 -3.92 10.05
N THR A 107 -21.32 -4.38 9.81
CA THR A 107 -20.92 -5.78 9.98
C THR A 107 -20.19 -6.00 11.30
N ASN A 108 -19.13 -5.23 11.55
CA ASN A 108 -18.31 -5.39 12.76
C ASN A 108 -17.54 -4.09 13.04
N ALA A 109 -17.66 -3.56 14.25
CA ALA A 109 -16.96 -2.35 14.67
C ALA A 109 -15.43 -2.47 14.55
N VAL A 110 -14.88 -3.65 14.79
CA VAL A 110 -13.44 -3.93 14.66
C VAL A 110 -12.99 -3.84 13.21
N LEU A 111 -13.74 -4.46 12.30
CA LEU A 111 -13.47 -4.36 10.85
C LEU A 111 -13.59 -2.92 10.38
N ALA A 112 -14.59 -2.18 10.86
CA ALA A 112 -14.74 -0.76 10.53
C ALA A 112 -13.54 0.07 11.00
N VAL A 113 -13.03 -0.16 12.21
CA VAL A 113 -11.81 0.51 12.73
C VAL A 113 -10.58 0.13 11.91
N LEU A 114 -10.47 -1.13 11.48
CA LEU A 114 -9.38 -1.60 10.64
C LEU A 114 -9.40 -0.90 9.28
N PHE A 115 -10.55 -0.83 8.63
CA PHE A 115 -10.69 -0.22 7.31
C PHE A 115 -10.58 1.31 7.33
N VAL A 116 -11.07 2.02 8.35
CA VAL A 116 -10.87 3.47 8.44
C VAL A 116 -9.38 3.84 8.60
N ASN A 117 -8.63 3.05 9.39
CA ASN A 117 -7.18 3.23 9.53
C ASN A 117 -6.46 2.91 8.21
N ALA A 118 -6.87 1.87 7.49
CA ALA A 118 -6.32 1.53 6.18
C ALA A 118 -6.59 2.65 5.16
N THR A 119 -7.82 3.18 5.12
CA THR A 119 -8.19 4.31 4.26
C THR A 119 -7.36 5.56 4.56
N ALA A 120 -7.26 5.96 5.85
CA ALA A 120 -6.43 7.09 6.25
C ALA A 120 -4.95 6.88 5.89
N GLY A 121 -4.44 5.65 6.07
CA GLY A 121 -3.09 5.26 5.68
C GLY A 121 -2.83 5.38 4.18
N LEU A 122 -3.77 4.94 3.33
CA LEU A 122 -3.64 5.03 1.88
C LEU A 122 -3.72 6.48 1.38
N PHE A 123 -4.65 7.29 1.88
CA PHE A 123 -4.73 8.70 1.48
C PHE A 123 -3.50 9.49 1.95
N THR A 124 -3.00 9.26 3.15
CA THR A 124 -1.75 9.89 3.62
C THR A 124 -0.53 9.41 2.82
N LEU A 125 -0.51 8.14 2.39
CA LEU A 125 0.51 7.62 1.49
C LEU A 125 0.47 8.32 0.13
N SER A 126 -0.71 8.41 -0.48
CA SER A 126 -0.90 9.09 -1.76
C SER A 126 -0.50 10.56 -1.67
N ALA A 127 -0.93 11.26 -0.63
CA ALA A 127 -0.54 12.64 -0.37
C ALA A 127 0.99 12.80 -0.23
N SER A 128 1.70 11.81 0.32
CA SER A 128 3.17 11.85 0.36
C SER A 128 3.81 11.82 -1.03
N TYR A 129 3.27 11.03 -1.96
CA TYR A 129 3.74 10.97 -3.34
C TYR A 129 3.34 12.22 -4.13
N TRP A 130 2.16 12.79 -3.89
CA TRP A 130 1.78 14.10 -4.44
C TRP A 130 2.70 15.23 -3.98
N ARG A 131 3.12 15.22 -2.71
CA ARG A 131 4.11 16.21 -2.23
C ARG A 131 5.49 15.98 -2.82
N ALA A 132 5.86 14.72 -3.05
CA ALA A 132 7.11 14.39 -3.75
C ALA A 132 7.10 14.85 -5.20
N SER A 133 5.98 14.74 -5.92
CA SER A 133 5.88 15.18 -7.32
C SER A 133 6.02 16.70 -7.51
N VAL A 134 5.68 17.48 -6.49
CA VAL A 134 5.85 18.96 -6.47
C VAL A 134 7.22 19.36 -5.88
N GLY A 135 8.10 18.39 -5.57
CA GLY A 135 9.45 18.66 -5.04
C GLY A 135 9.51 18.98 -3.54
N HIS A 136 8.40 18.89 -2.81
CA HIS A 136 8.35 19.14 -1.35
C HIS A 136 8.75 17.87 -0.56
N LEU A 137 10.01 17.44 -0.72
CA LEU A 137 10.54 16.20 -0.14
C LEU A 137 10.46 16.12 1.42
N PRO A 138 10.72 17.19 2.19
CA PRO A 138 10.59 17.13 3.65
C PRO A 138 9.16 16.82 4.11
N THR A 139 8.18 17.47 3.48
CA THR A 139 6.76 17.23 3.76
C THR A 139 6.35 15.83 3.32
N ALA A 140 6.82 15.36 2.16
CA ALA A 140 6.58 14.00 1.70
C ALA A 140 7.10 12.95 2.71
N LEU A 141 8.30 13.16 3.26
CA LEU A 141 8.88 12.29 4.27
C LEU A 141 8.06 12.29 5.57
N HIS A 142 7.63 13.47 6.02
CA HIS A 142 6.77 13.60 7.20
C HIS A 142 5.45 12.82 7.02
N LEU A 143 4.79 12.96 5.87
CA LEU A 143 3.58 12.20 5.56
C LEU A 143 3.85 10.70 5.50
N LYS A 144 4.99 10.26 4.95
CA LYS A 144 5.39 8.85 4.97
C LYS A 144 5.54 8.32 6.40
N HIS A 145 6.00 9.13 7.36
CA HIS A 145 6.08 8.75 8.77
C HIS A 145 4.70 8.66 9.43
N VAL A 146 3.84 9.66 9.22
CA VAL A 146 2.46 9.67 9.72
C VAL A 146 1.71 8.43 9.23
N ARG A 147 1.82 8.12 7.93
CA ARG A 147 1.23 6.93 7.31
C ARG A 147 1.64 5.62 7.99
N THR A 148 2.91 5.50 8.39
CA THR A 148 3.37 4.29 9.09
C THR A 148 2.82 4.16 10.52
N ALA A 149 2.38 5.24 11.15
CA ALA A 149 1.70 5.17 12.45
C ALA A 149 0.32 4.52 12.33
N TYR A 150 -0.45 4.86 11.29
CA TYR A 150 -1.72 4.17 11.00
C TYR A 150 -1.52 2.66 10.77
N VAL A 151 -0.47 2.28 10.04
CA VAL A 151 -0.12 0.87 9.81
C VAL A 151 0.25 0.16 11.11
N PHE A 152 0.92 0.83 12.05
CA PHE A 152 1.25 0.26 13.35
C PHE A 152 -0.01 -0.02 14.18
N VAL A 153 -0.94 0.93 14.27
CA VAL A 153 -2.23 0.75 14.95
C VAL A 153 -3.02 -0.40 14.33
N TYR A 154 -3.09 -0.43 13.00
CA TYR A 154 -3.67 -1.52 12.22
C TYR A 154 -3.06 -2.89 12.57
N ARG A 155 -1.72 -2.99 12.62
CA ARG A 155 -1.00 -4.25 12.92
C ARG A 155 -1.33 -4.76 14.31
N GLN A 156 -1.42 -3.86 15.30
CA GLN A 156 -1.78 -4.24 16.67
C GLN A 156 -3.20 -4.78 16.73
N LEU A 157 -4.16 -4.11 16.08
CA LEU A 157 -5.55 -4.58 16.04
C LEU A 157 -5.65 -5.99 15.46
N ILE A 158 -4.92 -6.32 14.40
CA ILE A 158 -4.97 -7.66 13.79
C ILE A 158 -4.44 -8.76 14.72
N ILE A 159 -3.46 -8.49 15.59
CA ILE A 159 -2.90 -9.53 16.47
C ILE A 159 -3.91 -9.99 17.53
N TYR A 160 -4.87 -9.13 17.89
CA TYR A 160 -5.89 -9.44 18.90
C TYR A 160 -7.14 -10.13 18.32
N PHE A 161 -7.15 -10.49 17.03
CA PHE A 161 -8.26 -11.14 16.32
C PHE A 161 -7.77 -12.31 15.46
#